data_AF-A0AAJ6L175-F1
#
_entry.id   AF-A0AAJ6L175-F1
#
_cell.length_a   1.000
_cell.length_b   1.000
_cell.length_c   1.000
_cell.angle_alpha   90.00
_cell.angle_beta   90.00
_cell.angle_gamma   90.00
#
_symmetry.space_group_name_H-M   'P 1'
#
loop_
_entity.id
_entity.type
_entity.pdbx_description
1 polymer ?
#
loop_
_entity_poly.entity_id
_entity_poly.type
_entity_poly.pdbx_seq_one_letter_code
_entity_poly.pdbx_strand_id
1 'polypeptide(L)'
;MDDEEFTVLRPGQFLSLGTLVSANEAFALEHRHTGGLVLRDRTRAENVWTIGGGVGGPGRLELTPEGYLWLVDGNGRPLWRSGDVDRRVDAAVVTNDGRLVLTDPDGFQRWSRDLLSDAALADFLPASGDRLTRGQRLTKPLVSPNGRYELAHRTTEAETVLFRDQTAQLWSRKAGVPGEELALGHDGILRTGADSTVLSKWTGLRLDPMAHTVSALVVDDDGDVVLMAEDGSAVYRSGSAAEAARLDKLQREWTLRERADLAKPVRPHGSGLPADWFNLVYADDEDSPPYSITLVRGISAGEALSRLEVEDDRVAPMTLRELGDTSTGEQQRIFTAQIDDWVMVVGLDAMVGADQLVPMSRGTQAVVCGRDHDGESYLGWAVDGIPSAIYWDDEALERGEPAAEGEQPDAVVPFMRTIGLGRYRDTDDDRHFLPPPVEVACLIAGVRPRPQHFAGKHLSSISSW
;
A
#
# COMPACT_ATOMS: atom_id res chain seq x y z
N MET A 1 47.31 16.83 42.25
CA MET A 1 46.74 15.77 41.41
C MET A 1 45.84 16.56 40.50
N ASP A 2 46.29 16.82 39.27
CA ASP A 2 45.63 17.76 38.38
C ASP A 2 44.27 17.15 37.99
N ASP A 3 43.18 17.87 38.26
CA ASP A 3 41.84 17.45 37.86
C ASP A 3 41.79 17.43 36.32
N GLU A 4 41.54 16.26 35.75
CA GLU A 4 41.57 16.04 34.30
C GLU A 4 40.40 16.79 33.65
N GLU A 5 40.71 17.79 32.81
CA GLU A 5 39.72 18.53 32.03
C GLU A 5 39.64 18.00 30.59
N PHE A 6 38.42 17.70 30.16
CA PHE A 6 38.07 17.29 28.81
C PHE A 6 37.21 18.36 28.16
N THR A 7 37.28 18.52 26.84
CA THR A 7 36.29 19.29 26.07
C THR A 7 35.30 18.41 25.32
N VAL A 8 35.68 17.15 25.10
CA VAL A 8 34.87 16.10 24.48
C VAL A 8 35.20 14.77 25.14
N LEU A 9 34.18 13.98 25.49
CA LEU A 9 34.33 12.61 25.95
C LEU A 9 33.97 11.65 24.81
N ARG A 10 34.89 10.77 24.43
CA ARG A 10 34.73 9.78 23.35
C ARG A 10 34.35 8.39 23.90
N PRO A 11 33.79 7.50 23.06
CA PRO A 11 33.50 6.12 23.46
C PRO A 11 34.71 5.42 24.09
N GLY A 12 34.50 4.79 25.24
CA GLY A 12 35.53 4.15 26.06
C GLY A 12 36.28 5.10 27.01
N GLN A 13 36.05 6.41 26.93
CA GLN A 13 36.62 7.38 27.88
C GLN A 13 35.68 7.60 29.07
N PHE A 14 36.26 7.99 30.19
CA PHE A 14 35.53 8.25 31.42
C PHE A 14 36.08 9.46 32.18
N LEU A 15 35.22 10.10 32.97
CA LEU A 15 35.58 11.07 33.98
C LEU A 15 35.58 10.39 35.35
N SER A 16 36.70 10.48 36.06
CA SER A 16 36.80 10.09 37.47
C SER A 16 37.38 11.24 38.26
N LEU A 17 36.50 12.01 38.89
CA LEU A 17 36.81 13.30 39.52
C LEU A 17 37.32 14.38 38.53
N GLY A 18 37.09 14.15 37.24
CA GLY A 18 37.41 15.11 36.18
C GLY A 18 36.24 16.01 35.82
N THR A 19 36.50 16.90 34.86
CA THR A 19 35.53 17.87 34.37
C THR A 19 35.42 17.83 32.85
N LEU A 20 34.21 17.90 32.31
CA LEU A 20 33.96 18.16 30.89
C LEU A 20 33.54 19.62 30.71
N VAL A 21 34.35 20.40 30.02
CA VAL A 21 34.24 21.86 29.90
C VAL A 21 33.75 22.24 28.51
N SER A 22 32.82 23.19 28.45
CA SER A 22 32.40 23.81 27.20
C SER A 22 33.53 24.57 26.50
N ALA A 23 33.45 24.72 25.17
CA ALA A 23 34.51 25.36 24.39
C ALA A 23 34.72 26.84 24.74
N ASN A 24 33.68 27.52 25.24
CA ASN A 24 33.77 28.90 25.75
C ASN A 24 34.09 28.98 27.25
N GLU A 25 34.35 27.85 27.91
CA GLU A 25 34.66 27.71 29.34
C GLU A 25 33.55 28.23 30.29
N ALA A 26 32.39 28.62 29.77
CA ALA A 26 31.29 29.18 30.55
C ALA A 26 30.56 28.12 31.37
N PHE A 27 30.51 26.89 30.87
CA PHE A 27 29.86 25.74 31.50
C PHE A 27 30.82 24.59 31.70
N ALA A 28 30.65 23.88 32.81
CA ALA A 28 31.45 22.71 33.15
C ALA A 28 30.59 21.64 33.83
N LEU A 29 30.72 20.42 33.35
CA LEU A 29 30.14 19.23 33.94
C LEU A 29 31.19 18.56 34.83
N GLU A 30 31.02 18.70 36.14
CA GLU A 30 31.95 18.26 37.17
C GLU A 30 31.51 16.93 37.78
N HIS A 31 32.40 15.94 37.78
CA HIS A 31 32.18 14.71 38.54
C HIS A 31 32.76 14.85 39.95
N ARG A 32 31.91 14.84 40.98
CA ARG A 32 32.31 15.21 42.34
C ARG A 32 32.66 14.02 43.24
N HIS A 33 33.40 14.28 44.32
CA HIS A 33 33.73 13.28 45.35
C HIS A 33 32.53 12.58 45.98
N THR A 34 31.35 13.20 45.90
CA THR A 34 30.08 12.62 46.37
C THR A 34 29.52 11.54 45.44
N GLY A 35 30.16 11.27 44.29
CA GLY A 35 29.65 10.39 43.23
C GLY A 35 28.52 11.03 42.41
N GLY A 36 28.31 12.33 42.57
CA GLY A 36 27.33 13.10 41.82
C GLY A 36 27.96 13.82 40.64
N LEU A 37 27.16 14.02 39.60
CA LEU A 37 27.48 14.80 38.42
C LEU A 37 26.79 16.16 38.51
N VAL A 38 27.54 17.25 38.43
CA VAL A 38 27.02 18.61 38.56
C VAL A 38 27.35 19.41 37.32
N LEU A 39 26.33 19.92 36.63
CA LEU A 39 26.54 20.96 35.63
C LEU A 39 26.61 22.32 36.34
N ARG A 40 27.68 23.05 36.11
CA ARG A 40 27.93 24.37 36.69
C ARG A 40 28.02 25.43 35.60
N ASP A 41 27.33 26.54 35.81
CA ASP A 41 27.59 27.81 35.13
C ASP A 41 28.75 28.49 35.87
N ARG A 42 29.94 28.46 35.26
CA ARG A 42 31.16 29.07 35.82
C ARG A 42 31.09 30.59 35.80
N THR A 43 30.33 31.18 34.88
CA THR A 43 30.18 32.65 34.77
C THR A 43 29.35 33.24 35.89
N ARG A 44 28.32 32.52 36.33
CA ARG A 44 27.45 32.88 37.47
C ARG A 44 27.86 32.21 38.78
N ALA A 45 28.84 31.32 38.73
CA ALA A 45 29.28 30.46 39.84
C ALA A 45 28.14 29.61 40.45
N GLU A 46 27.18 29.17 39.63
CA GLU A 46 25.94 28.51 40.03
C GLU A 46 25.90 27.05 39.57
N ASN A 47 25.35 26.15 40.39
CA ASN A 47 25.04 24.78 39.98
C ASN A 47 23.67 24.79 39.28
N VAL A 48 23.64 24.42 37.99
CA VAL A 48 22.43 24.44 37.17
C VAL A 48 21.55 23.23 37.47
N TRP A 49 22.14 22.04 37.48
CA TRP A 49 21.47 20.80 37.87
C TRP A 49 22.48 19.79 38.41
N THR A 50 21.96 18.75 39.06
CA THR A 50 22.75 17.66 39.63
C THR A 50 22.08 16.33 39.34
N ILE A 51 22.87 15.31 39.00
CA ILE A 51 22.43 13.93 38.78
C ILE A 51 23.24 13.02 39.69
N GLY A 52 22.58 12.07 40.33
CA GLY A 52 23.22 11.10 41.23
C GLY A 52 23.73 11.69 42.54
N GLY A 53 24.70 11.01 43.14
CA GLY A 53 25.24 11.31 44.48
C GLY A 53 24.72 10.37 45.57
N GLY A 54 25.61 9.92 46.47
CA GLY A 54 25.26 8.98 47.53
C GLY A 54 26.38 7.99 47.89
N VAL A 55 26.11 7.13 48.87
CA VAL A 55 27.10 6.23 49.53
C VAL A 55 27.76 5.29 48.50
N GLY A 56 29.07 5.40 48.31
CA GLY A 56 29.81 4.57 47.34
C GLY A 56 31.12 5.15 46.81
N GLY A 57 31.45 6.41 47.15
CA GLY A 57 32.64 7.10 46.62
C GLY A 57 32.41 7.64 45.20
N PRO A 58 33.41 8.26 44.58
CA PRO A 58 33.20 9.03 43.35
C PRO A 58 32.74 8.16 42.18
N GLY A 59 33.24 6.93 42.02
CA GLY A 59 32.89 6.15 40.82
C GLY A 59 33.39 6.81 39.54
N ARG A 60 32.64 6.72 38.44
CA ARG A 60 32.97 7.39 37.17
C ARG A 60 31.76 7.66 36.29
N LEU A 61 31.86 8.69 35.45
CA LEU A 61 31.00 8.92 34.29
C LEU A 61 31.70 8.35 33.05
N GLU A 62 31.08 7.43 32.31
CA GLU A 62 31.68 6.78 31.15
C GLU A 62 30.76 6.93 29.93
N LEU A 63 31.33 7.30 28.77
CA LEU A 63 30.66 7.12 27.49
C LEU A 63 31.03 5.74 26.97
N THR A 64 30.09 4.79 27.00
CA THR A 64 30.38 3.40 26.66
C THR A 64 30.59 3.22 25.14
N PRO A 65 31.30 2.16 24.70
CA PRO A 65 31.43 1.82 23.28
C PRO A 65 30.09 1.65 22.54
N GLU A 66 29.01 1.32 23.27
CA GLU A 66 27.66 1.16 22.73
C GLU A 66 26.89 2.49 22.62
N GLY A 67 27.49 3.62 23.03
CA GLY A 67 26.94 4.96 22.84
C GLY A 67 26.08 5.47 24.00
N TYR A 68 26.13 4.84 25.17
CA TYR A 68 25.40 5.31 26.34
C TYR A 68 26.30 6.13 27.26
N LEU A 69 25.75 7.17 27.87
CA LEU A 69 26.42 7.88 28.96
C LEU A 69 25.96 7.32 30.30
N TRP A 70 26.88 6.72 31.05
CA TRP A 70 26.61 6.01 32.30
C TRP A 70 27.32 6.66 33.47
N LEU A 71 26.60 6.89 34.56
CA LEU A 71 27.17 7.22 35.85
C LEU A 71 27.11 5.99 36.75
N VAL A 72 28.26 5.52 37.22
CA VAL A 72 28.37 4.40 38.15
C VAL A 72 29.05 4.83 39.45
N ASP A 73 28.68 4.23 40.57
CA ASP A 73 29.36 4.46 41.86
C ASP A 73 30.74 3.78 41.92
N GLY A 74 31.49 3.97 43.02
CA GLY A 74 32.80 3.35 43.23
C GLY A 74 32.80 1.82 43.29
N ASN A 75 31.64 1.18 43.43
CA ASN A 75 31.47 -0.27 43.38
C ASN A 75 30.99 -0.76 42.01
N GLY A 76 30.84 0.14 41.04
CA GLY A 76 30.35 -0.18 39.69
C GLY A 76 28.83 -0.31 39.59
N ARG A 77 28.06 0.12 40.59
CA ARG A 77 26.59 0.11 40.52
C ARG A 77 26.09 1.28 39.68
N PRO A 78 25.12 1.08 38.76
CA PRO A 78 24.57 2.16 37.96
C PRO A 78 23.75 3.13 38.83
N LEU A 79 24.15 4.40 38.81
CA LEU A 79 23.43 5.50 39.45
C LEU A 79 22.49 6.21 38.46
N TRP A 80 22.91 6.33 37.20
CA TRP A 80 22.15 6.98 36.15
C TRP A 80 22.63 6.56 34.75
N ARG A 81 21.75 6.63 33.75
CA ARG A 81 22.07 6.48 32.34
C ARG A 81 21.30 7.48 31.47
N SER A 82 21.83 7.86 30.31
CA SER A 82 21.18 8.73 29.31
C SER A 82 19.91 8.16 28.65
N GLY A 83 19.34 7.07 29.18
CA GLY A 83 18.17 6.40 28.61
C GLY A 83 18.50 5.62 27.33
N ASP A 84 17.48 5.37 26.52
CA ASP A 84 17.62 4.66 25.26
C ASP A 84 18.07 5.65 24.18
N VAL A 85 19.37 5.63 23.88
CA VAL A 85 20.00 6.46 22.86
C VAL A 85 20.24 5.63 21.61
N ASP A 86 20.20 6.26 20.44
CA ASP A 86 20.61 5.61 19.20
C ASP A 86 22.10 5.19 19.28
N ARG A 87 22.41 3.98 18.83
CA ARG A 87 23.76 3.35 18.89
C ARG A 87 24.85 4.07 18.08
N ARG A 88 24.54 5.12 17.33
CA ARG A 88 25.53 5.91 16.58
C ARG A 88 26.23 7.01 17.38
N VAL A 89 26.07 7.12 18.70
CA VAL A 89 26.77 8.15 19.49
C VAL A 89 28.30 7.98 19.43
N ASP A 90 29.02 9.09 19.20
CA ASP A 90 30.49 9.13 19.09
C ASP A 90 31.18 10.15 20.01
N ALA A 91 30.39 10.97 20.70
CA ALA A 91 30.89 12.01 21.59
C ALA A 91 29.83 12.46 22.59
N ALA A 92 30.28 12.82 23.78
CA ALA A 92 29.56 13.61 24.76
C ALA A 92 30.23 14.97 24.93
N VAL A 93 29.45 16.04 24.88
CA VAL A 93 29.94 17.42 24.88
C VAL A 93 29.06 18.30 25.76
N VAL A 94 29.68 19.22 26.50
CA VAL A 94 28.97 20.36 27.10
C VAL A 94 29.01 21.51 26.10
N THR A 95 27.86 21.92 25.59
CA THR A 95 27.77 22.98 24.58
C THR A 95 27.92 24.37 25.22
N ASN A 96 28.22 25.37 24.39
CA ASN A 96 28.47 26.76 24.84
C ASN A 96 27.24 27.45 25.43
N ASP A 97 26.04 26.92 25.16
CA ASP A 97 24.76 27.31 25.74
C ASP A 97 24.48 26.58 27.06
N GLY A 98 25.31 25.59 27.45
CA GLY A 98 25.27 24.86 28.70
C GLY A 98 24.50 23.55 28.68
N ARG A 99 24.15 23.00 27.51
CA ARG A 99 23.50 21.67 27.43
C ARG A 99 24.55 20.56 27.49
N LEU A 100 24.17 19.40 28.01
CA LEU A 100 24.94 18.17 27.83
C LEU A 100 24.33 17.40 26.67
N VAL A 101 25.09 17.21 25.59
CA VAL A 101 24.61 16.55 24.37
C VAL A 101 25.42 15.30 24.05
N LEU A 102 24.76 14.30 23.49
CA LEU A 102 25.40 13.18 22.81
C LEU A 102 25.21 13.35 21.31
N THR A 103 26.30 13.32 20.54
CA THR A 103 26.28 13.50 19.08
C THR A 103 26.68 12.23 18.36
N ASP A 104 26.25 12.10 17.11
CA ASP A 104 26.78 11.10 16.18
C ASP A 104 27.99 11.64 15.39
N PRO A 105 28.70 10.80 14.61
CA PRO A 105 29.85 11.24 13.81
C PRO A 105 29.53 12.30 12.76
N ASP A 106 28.26 12.44 12.40
CA ASP A 106 27.78 13.43 11.45
C ASP A 106 27.51 14.79 12.15
N GLY A 107 27.70 14.85 13.48
CA GLY A 107 27.50 16.02 14.32
C GLY A 107 26.07 16.23 14.80
N PHE A 108 25.15 15.30 14.53
CA PHE A 108 23.75 15.44 14.93
C PHE A 108 23.53 14.99 16.37
N GLN A 109 22.74 15.78 17.11
CA GLN A 109 22.32 15.46 18.46
C GLN A 109 21.43 14.20 18.48
N ARG A 110 21.84 13.19 19.24
CA ARG A 110 21.08 11.95 19.47
C ARG A 110 20.40 11.94 20.83
N TRP A 111 20.95 12.69 21.77
CA TRP A 111 20.40 12.89 23.11
C TRP A 111 20.81 14.26 23.67
N SER A 112 20.01 14.80 24.57
CA SER A 112 20.32 16.02 25.32
C SER A 112 19.80 15.99 26.74
N ARG A 113 20.52 16.69 27.61
CA ARG A 113 20.02 17.24 28.87
C ARG A 113 20.23 18.75 28.87
N ASP A 114 19.14 19.48 28.74
CA ASP A 114 19.13 20.94 28.77
C ASP A 114 19.29 21.49 30.19
N LEU A 115 19.51 22.81 30.31
CA LEU A 115 19.64 23.52 31.59
C LEU A 115 18.32 23.65 32.37
N LEU A 116 17.22 23.14 31.81
CA LEU A 116 15.89 23.31 32.40
C LEU A 116 15.76 22.47 33.67
N SER A 117 15.51 23.13 34.80
CA SER A 117 15.19 22.48 36.06
C SER A 117 13.72 22.08 36.13
N ASP A 118 13.41 21.08 36.95
CA ASP A 118 12.02 20.63 37.15
C ASP A 118 11.14 21.77 37.69
N ALA A 119 11.71 22.68 38.50
CA ALA A 119 11.02 23.88 38.98
C ALA A 119 10.67 24.84 37.85
N ALA A 120 11.62 25.11 36.93
CA ALA A 120 11.37 25.98 35.78
C ALA A 120 10.35 25.38 34.81
N LEU A 121 10.34 24.05 34.66
CA LEU A 121 9.32 23.36 33.86
C LEU A 121 7.93 23.43 34.50
N ALA A 122 7.85 23.37 35.84
CA ALA A 122 6.59 23.47 36.57
C ALA A 122 5.90 24.83 36.39
N ASP A 123 6.68 25.90 36.15
CA ASP A 123 6.18 27.24 35.88
C ASP A 123 5.50 27.39 34.50
N PHE A 124 5.67 26.42 33.60
CA PHE A 124 5.06 26.49 32.28
C PHE A 124 3.54 26.32 32.37
N LEU A 125 2.81 27.13 31.62
CA LEU A 125 1.35 27.17 31.63
C LEU A 125 0.75 26.06 30.75
N PRO A 126 -0.44 25.54 31.07
CA PRO A 126 -1.21 24.73 30.14
C PRO A 126 -1.47 25.46 28.81
N ALA A 127 -1.25 24.77 27.69
CA ALA A 127 -1.68 25.23 26.38
C ALA A 127 -3.22 25.32 26.29
N SER A 128 -3.72 26.16 25.39
CA SER A 128 -5.16 26.30 25.15
C SER A 128 -5.46 26.74 23.72
N GLY A 129 -6.66 26.40 23.24
CA GLY A 129 -7.10 26.71 21.88
C GLY A 129 -6.39 25.85 20.83
N ASP A 130 -5.98 26.49 19.74
CA ASP A 130 -5.39 25.87 18.55
C ASP A 130 -3.86 25.76 18.59
N ARG A 131 -3.22 26.25 19.67
CA ARG A 131 -1.77 26.44 19.70
C ARG A 131 -1.10 26.17 21.05
N LEU A 132 0.12 25.65 20.96
CA LEU A 132 1.11 25.59 22.03
C LEU A 132 2.17 26.67 21.75
N THR A 133 2.27 27.66 22.63
CA THR A 133 3.21 28.79 22.52
C THR A 133 4.33 28.71 23.55
N ARG A 134 5.34 29.58 23.43
CA ARG A 134 6.50 29.59 24.35
C ARG A 134 6.09 29.73 25.82
N GLY A 135 6.73 28.94 26.68
CA GLY A 135 6.42 28.85 28.11
C GLY A 135 5.16 28.02 28.42
N GLN A 136 4.71 27.18 27.48
CA GLN A 136 3.54 26.34 27.68
C GLN A 136 3.84 24.84 27.58
N ARG A 137 2.91 24.04 28.14
CA ARG A 137 2.88 22.58 28.12
C ARG A 137 1.57 22.08 27.54
N LEU A 138 1.65 21.04 26.72
CA LEU A 138 0.51 20.36 26.11
C LEU A 138 -0.12 19.37 27.10
N THR A 139 -0.74 19.91 28.15
CA THR A 139 -1.44 19.14 29.20
C THR A 139 -2.89 18.81 28.82
N LYS A 140 -3.45 19.61 27.92
CA LYS A 140 -4.77 19.44 27.32
C LYS A 140 -4.64 19.42 25.81
N PRO A 141 -5.56 18.78 25.09
CA PRO A 141 -5.51 18.76 23.64
C PRO A 141 -5.62 20.17 23.04
N LEU A 142 -4.90 20.42 21.95
CA LEU A 142 -5.16 21.56 21.08
C LEU A 142 -6.31 21.21 20.16
N VAL A 143 -7.19 22.18 19.89
CA VAL A 143 -8.35 22.01 19.02
C VAL A 143 -8.27 23.03 17.90
N SER A 144 -8.39 22.59 16.66
CA SER A 144 -8.43 23.49 15.49
C SER A 144 -9.57 24.51 15.61
N PRO A 145 -9.47 25.69 14.99
CA PRO A 145 -10.53 26.69 15.03
C PRO A 145 -11.92 26.20 14.59
N ASN A 146 -11.98 25.26 13.64
CA ASN A 146 -13.21 24.61 13.17
C ASN A 146 -13.72 23.48 14.08
N GLY A 147 -13.00 23.15 15.15
CA GLY A 147 -13.39 22.14 16.14
C GLY A 147 -13.24 20.68 15.69
N ARG A 148 -12.73 20.42 14.48
CA ARG A 148 -12.69 19.08 13.89
C ARG A 148 -11.43 18.29 14.19
N TYR A 149 -10.34 18.99 14.46
CA TYR A 149 -9.04 18.37 14.64
C TYR A 149 -8.53 18.60 16.06
N GLU A 150 -8.06 17.51 16.68
CA GLU A 150 -7.61 17.52 18.06
C GLU A 150 -6.21 16.92 18.14
N LEU A 151 -5.25 17.68 18.67
CA LEU A 151 -3.88 17.21 18.90
C LEU A 151 -3.65 16.99 20.39
N ALA A 152 -3.35 15.77 20.77
CA ALA A 152 -3.08 15.39 22.16
C ALA A 152 -1.69 14.74 22.31
N HIS A 153 -1.08 14.86 23.49
CA HIS A 153 0.13 14.13 23.84
C HIS A 153 -0.17 13.05 24.88
N ARG A 154 0.06 11.78 24.51
CA ARG A 154 -0.04 10.62 25.40
C ARG A 154 1.28 10.46 26.14
N THR A 155 1.35 11.05 27.33
CA THR A 155 2.55 11.07 28.18
C THR A 155 3.11 9.66 28.45
N THR A 156 2.26 8.67 28.71
CA THR A 156 2.69 7.27 28.98
C THR A 156 3.41 6.62 27.80
N GLU A 157 3.12 7.05 26.58
CA GLU A 157 3.68 6.50 25.34
C GLU A 157 4.71 7.43 24.69
N ALA A 158 4.91 8.64 25.27
CA ALA A 158 5.64 9.74 24.64
C ALA A 158 5.20 10.01 23.20
N GLU A 159 3.88 9.93 22.94
CA GLU A 159 3.33 10.00 21.59
C GLU A 159 2.39 11.20 21.44
N THR A 160 2.64 12.03 20.43
CA THR A 160 1.72 13.10 20.03
C THR A 160 0.85 12.60 18.90
N VAL A 161 -0.48 12.75 19.01
CA VAL A 161 -1.46 12.17 18.08
C VAL A 161 -2.46 13.24 17.64
N LEU A 162 -2.71 13.31 16.34
CA LEU A 162 -3.75 14.14 15.73
C LEU A 162 -4.97 13.26 15.39
N PHE A 163 -6.13 13.65 15.89
CA PHE A 163 -7.42 13.04 15.60
C PHE A 163 -8.28 13.96 14.75
N ARG A 164 -9.06 13.36 13.85
CA ARG A 164 -10.21 13.96 13.17
C ARG A 164 -11.49 13.46 13.85
N ASP A 165 -12.38 14.38 14.17
CA ASP A 165 -13.70 14.12 14.74
C ASP A 165 -13.62 13.15 15.95
N GLN A 166 -12.59 13.34 16.80
CA GLN A 166 -12.28 12.57 18.03
C GLN A 166 -12.03 11.07 17.87
N THR A 167 -12.08 10.53 16.66
CA THR A 167 -12.14 9.07 16.44
C THR A 167 -11.13 8.59 15.41
N ALA A 168 -10.90 9.34 14.34
CA ALA A 168 -9.99 8.94 13.28
C ALA A 168 -8.60 9.51 13.53
N GLN A 169 -7.63 8.66 13.87
CA GLN A 169 -6.23 9.05 13.98
C GLN A 169 -5.67 9.36 12.58
N LEU A 170 -5.25 10.61 12.34
CA LEU A 170 -4.66 11.03 11.06
C LEU A 170 -3.14 10.99 11.06
N TRP A 171 -2.53 11.21 12.22
CA TRP A 171 -1.09 11.33 12.34
C TRP A 171 -0.63 11.09 13.76
N SER A 172 0.57 10.54 13.92
CA SER A 172 1.22 10.48 15.21
C SER A 172 2.74 10.51 15.12
N ARG A 173 3.36 10.92 16.23
CA ARG A 173 4.81 10.90 16.43
C ARG A 173 5.16 10.50 17.85
N LYS A 174 6.00 9.48 17.95
CA LYS A 174 6.67 9.11 19.20
C LYS A 174 7.92 9.95 19.34
N ALA A 175 7.89 10.91 20.26
CA ALA A 175 8.98 11.84 20.50
C ALA A 175 8.99 12.25 21.97
N GLY A 176 10.12 12.01 22.64
CA GLY A 176 10.37 12.42 24.01
C GLY A 176 10.48 11.29 25.01
N VAL A 177 10.26 11.64 26.27
CA VAL A 177 10.44 10.75 27.43
C VAL A 177 9.06 10.33 27.96
N PRO A 178 8.79 9.03 28.15
CA PRO A 178 7.54 8.58 28.75
C PRO A 178 7.33 9.17 30.15
N GLY A 179 6.14 9.69 30.40
CA GLY A 179 5.75 10.38 31.63
C GLY A 179 5.91 11.90 31.57
N GLU A 180 6.60 12.44 30.58
CA GLU A 180 6.80 13.88 30.40
C GLU A 180 5.80 14.48 29.40
N GLU A 181 5.43 15.74 29.63
CA GLU A 181 4.56 16.50 28.72
C GLU A 181 5.38 17.15 27.60
N LEU A 182 4.77 17.30 26.42
CA LEU A 182 5.34 18.11 25.35
C LEU A 182 5.25 19.59 25.74
N ALA A 183 6.37 20.29 25.66
CA ALA A 183 6.51 21.67 26.08
C ALA A 183 7.23 22.50 25.02
N LEU A 184 6.85 23.77 24.90
CA LEU A 184 7.60 24.75 24.12
C LEU A 184 8.27 25.73 25.10
N GLY A 185 9.59 25.66 25.20
CA GLY A 185 10.36 26.50 26.12
C GLY A 185 10.26 27.99 25.80
N HIS A 186 10.61 28.85 26.78
CA HIS A 186 10.69 30.31 26.56
C HIS A 186 11.72 30.71 25.49
N ASP A 187 12.73 29.87 25.28
CA ASP A 187 13.74 29.97 24.23
C ASP A 187 13.24 29.49 22.85
N GLY A 188 12.00 29.02 22.74
CA GLY A 188 11.45 28.51 21.50
C GLY A 188 11.87 27.09 21.12
N ILE A 189 12.49 26.33 22.04
CA ILE A 189 12.83 24.93 21.77
C ILE A 189 11.70 24.00 22.20
N LEU A 190 11.27 23.14 21.28
CA LEU A 190 10.31 22.06 21.55
C LEU A 190 11.00 20.92 22.30
N ARG A 191 10.44 20.50 23.44
CA ARG A 191 11.04 19.52 24.36
C ARG A 191 10.00 18.66 25.08
N THR A 192 10.46 17.59 25.72
CA THR A 192 9.74 16.88 26.79
C THR A 192 10.67 16.82 27.99
N GLY A 193 10.25 17.35 29.13
CA GLY A 193 11.17 17.57 30.24
C GLY A 193 12.37 18.44 29.81
N ALA A 194 13.57 17.94 30.04
CA ALA A 194 14.83 18.59 29.64
C ALA A 194 15.45 18.02 28.33
N ASP A 195 14.68 17.25 27.53
CA ASP A 195 15.15 16.69 26.26
C ASP A 195 14.73 17.57 25.07
N SER A 196 15.69 18.27 24.44
CA SER A 196 15.48 19.06 23.21
C SER A 196 15.59 18.26 21.92
N THR A 197 16.02 16.98 21.94
CA THR A 197 16.00 16.13 20.72
C THR A 197 14.60 15.84 20.20
N VAL A 198 13.58 16.18 20.99
CA VAL A 198 12.17 16.07 20.62
C VAL A 198 11.88 16.79 19.32
N LEU A 199 12.46 17.97 19.03
CA LEU A 199 12.23 18.67 17.78
C LEU A 199 12.56 17.80 16.56
N SER A 200 13.73 17.18 16.54
CA SER A 200 14.18 16.33 15.43
C SER A 200 13.35 15.04 15.35
N LYS A 201 13.05 14.40 16.48
CA LYS A 201 12.23 13.16 16.53
C LYS A 201 10.79 13.41 16.09
N TRP A 202 10.22 14.53 16.49
CA TRP A 202 8.84 14.91 16.21
C TRP A 202 8.66 15.30 14.74
N THR A 203 9.60 16.05 14.18
CA THR A 203 9.58 16.42 12.75
C THR A 203 10.02 15.27 11.83
N GLY A 204 10.86 14.35 12.33
CA GLY A 204 11.57 13.37 11.49
C GLY A 204 12.69 14.00 10.66
N LEU A 205 12.98 15.28 10.87
CA LEU A 205 14.02 16.03 10.18
C LEU A 205 15.26 16.14 11.06
N ARG A 206 16.44 16.19 10.43
CA ARG A 206 17.71 16.42 11.13
C ARG A 206 17.88 17.91 11.44
N LEU A 207 17.14 18.39 12.43
CA LEU A 207 17.16 19.78 12.87
C LEU A 207 18.00 19.93 14.14
N ASP A 208 18.86 20.95 14.17
CA ASP A 208 19.47 21.44 15.41
C ASP A 208 18.44 22.29 16.18
N PRO A 209 18.07 21.91 17.41
CA PRO A 209 17.14 22.66 18.24
C PRO A 209 17.52 24.13 18.45
N MET A 210 18.79 24.49 18.36
CA MET A 210 19.26 25.88 18.53
C MET A 210 19.25 26.69 17.24
N ALA A 211 19.37 26.05 16.08
CA ALA A 211 19.25 26.72 14.79
C ALA A 211 17.78 27.00 14.42
N HIS A 212 16.85 26.25 15.00
CA HIS A 212 15.43 26.29 14.64
C HIS A 212 14.55 26.57 15.87
N THR A 213 14.46 27.84 16.24
CA THR A 213 13.53 28.29 17.28
C THR A 213 12.11 28.35 16.73
N VAL A 214 11.17 27.79 17.48
CA VAL A 214 9.74 27.77 17.16
C VAL A 214 9.03 28.83 18.01
N SER A 215 8.09 29.55 17.41
CA SER A 215 7.21 30.51 18.09
C SER A 215 5.94 29.84 18.61
N ALA A 216 5.40 28.89 17.84
CA ALA A 216 4.24 28.10 18.19
C ALA A 216 4.20 26.75 17.46
N LEU A 217 3.56 25.76 18.09
CA LEU A 217 3.00 24.60 17.42
C LEU A 217 1.50 24.84 17.27
N VAL A 218 0.95 24.68 16.07
CA VAL A 218 -0.45 25.02 15.73
C VAL A 218 -1.13 23.84 15.06
N VAL A 219 -2.41 23.63 15.35
CA VAL A 219 -3.32 22.75 14.59
C VAL A 219 -4.19 23.63 13.71
N ASP A 220 -4.09 23.49 12.39
CA ASP A 220 -4.89 24.29 11.46
C ASP A 220 -6.24 23.63 11.09
N ASP A 221 -7.07 24.39 10.37
CA ASP A 221 -8.40 23.96 9.95
C ASP A 221 -8.39 22.90 8.84
N ASP A 222 -7.25 22.69 8.18
CA ASP A 222 -7.10 21.67 7.14
C ASP A 222 -6.75 20.31 7.75
N GLY A 223 -6.35 20.29 9.03
CA GLY A 223 -5.95 19.08 9.74
C GLY A 223 -4.45 18.81 9.63
N ASP A 224 -3.65 19.86 9.49
CA ASP A 224 -2.19 19.80 9.61
C ASP A 224 -1.73 20.28 10.99
N VAL A 225 -0.60 19.71 11.43
CA VAL A 225 0.15 20.22 12.59
C VAL A 225 1.37 20.96 12.08
N VAL A 226 1.51 22.21 12.50
CA VAL A 226 2.49 23.15 11.96
C VAL A 226 3.39 23.67 13.07
N LEU A 227 4.70 23.59 12.88
CA LEU A 227 5.67 24.33 13.70
C LEU A 227 5.96 25.67 13.01
N MET A 228 5.73 26.76 13.70
CA MET A 228 5.86 28.12 13.18
C MET A 228 7.16 28.76 13.67
N ALA A 229 7.87 29.45 12.80
CA ALA A 229 8.99 30.32 13.15
C ALA A 229 8.49 31.68 13.70
N GLU A 230 9.39 32.53 14.18
CA GLU A 230 9.03 33.87 14.67
C GLU A 230 8.49 34.80 13.58
N ASP A 231 8.96 34.64 12.34
CA ASP A 231 8.50 35.43 11.18
C ASP A 231 7.15 34.94 10.62
N GLY A 232 6.55 33.92 11.23
CA GLY A 232 5.30 33.30 10.78
C GLY A 232 5.46 32.31 9.63
N SER A 233 6.67 31.99 9.19
CA SER A 233 6.92 30.89 8.26
C SER A 233 6.77 29.53 8.94
N ALA A 234 6.45 28.49 8.18
CA ALA A 234 6.38 27.13 8.70
C ALA A 234 7.77 26.49 8.69
N VAL A 235 8.28 26.11 9.86
CA VAL A 235 9.47 25.28 10.03
C VAL A 235 9.19 23.84 9.63
N TYR A 236 7.97 23.37 9.90
CA TYR A 236 7.51 22.02 9.58
C TYR A 236 6.00 21.97 9.40
N ARG A 237 5.53 21.09 8.51
CA ARG A 237 4.13 20.69 8.36
C ARG A 237 4.03 19.17 8.38
N SER A 238 3.02 18.63 9.06
CA SER A 238 2.83 17.19 9.17
C SER A 238 2.41 16.51 7.86
N GLY A 239 1.78 17.24 6.93
CA GLY A 239 1.24 16.69 5.68
C GLY A 239 0.01 15.80 5.88
N SER A 240 -0.59 15.86 7.07
CA SER A 240 -1.73 15.06 7.50
C SER A 240 -2.99 15.43 6.74
N ALA A 241 -3.18 16.70 6.42
CA ALA A 241 -4.30 17.18 5.62
C ALA A 241 -4.28 16.60 4.19
N ALA A 242 -3.11 16.63 3.55
CA ALA A 242 -2.93 16.12 2.20
C ALA A 242 -3.14 14.60 2.13
N GLU A 243 -2.61 13.86 3.10
CA GLU A 243 -2.79 12.40 3.16
C GLU A 243 -4.26 12.04 3.44
N ALA A 244 -4.93 12.74 4.35
CA ALA A 244 -6.34 12.51 4.61
C ALA A 244 -7.21 12.76 3.36
N ALA A 245 -6.92 13.83 2.60
CA ALA A 245 -7.61 14.11 1.34
C ALA A 245 -7.38 13.01 0.28
N ARG A 246 -6.15 12.46 0.21
CA ARG A 246 -5.82 11.33 -0.67
C ARG A 246 -6.61 10.08 -0.29
N LEU A 247 -6.67 9.73 0.99
CA LEU A 247 -7.43 8.56 1.48
C LEU A 247 -8.93 8.72 1.21
N ASP A 248 -9.49 9.91 1.45
CA ASP A 248 -10.89 10.21 1.14
C ASP A 248 -11.21 10.05 -0.35
N LYS A 249 -10.26 10.40 -1.24
CA LYS A 249 -10.40 10.20 -2.69
C LYS A 249 -10.42 8.71 -3.04
N LEU A 250 -9.47 7.93 -2.54
CA LEU A 250 -9.39 6.49 -2.78
C LEU A 250 -10.65 5.75 -2.30
N GLN A 251 -11.17 6.12 -1.12
CA GLN A 251 -12.40 5.54 -0.59
C GLN A 251 -13.60 5.83 -1.50
N ARG A 252 -13.72 7.05 -2.05
CA ARG A 252 -14.79 7.38 -3.00
C ARG A 252 -14.68 6.58 -4.29
N GLU A 253 -13.48 6.47 -4.84
CA GLU A 253 -13.23 5.66 -6.05
C GLU A 253 -13.58 4.19 -5.82
N TRP A 254 -13.19 3.63 -4.66
CA TRP A 254 -13.55 2.27 -4.29
C TRP A 254 -15.06 2.10 -4.13
N THR A 255 -15.75 2.99 -3.43
CA THR A 255 -17.21 2.93 -3.28
C THR A 255 -17.94 3.11 -4.61
N LEU A 256 -17.41 3.91 -5.53
CA LEU A 256 -17.97 4.03 -6.89
C LEU A 256 -17.81 2.73 -7.67
N ARG A 257 -16.64 2.08 -7.61
CA ARG A 257 -16.41 0.77 -8.22
C ARG A 257 -17.33 -0.30 -7.63
N GLU A 258 -17.42 -0.38 -6.31
CA GLU A 258 -18.31 -1.32 -5.62
C GLU A 258 -19.77 -1.10 -6.02
N ARG A 259 -20.23 0.15 -6.11
CA ARG A 259 -21.58 0.47 -6.60
C ARG A 259 -21.77 0.10 -8.07
N ALA A 260 -20.78 0.35 -8.92
CA ALA A 260 -20.83 -0.04 -10.33
C ALA A 260 -20.93 -1.55 -10.47
N ASP A 261 -20.12 -2.31 -9.73
CA ASP A 261 -20.14 -3.77 -9.69
C ASP A 261 -21.48 -4.32 -9.15
N LEU A 262 -22.03 -3.73 -8.09
CA LEU A 262 -23.35 -4.09 -7.56
C LEU A 262 -24.51 -3.73 -8.50
N ALA A 263 -24.34 -2.74 -9.36
CA ALA A 263 -25.35 -2.32 -10.34
C ALA A 263 -25.37 -3.20 -11.60
N LYS A 264 -24.35 -4.04 -11.80
CA LYS A 264 -24.31 -4.92 -12.97
C LYS A 264 -25.40 -6.01 -12.88
N PRO A 265 -26.06 -6.37 -14.00
CA PRO A 265 -27.16 -7.33 -13.99
C PRO A 265 -26.73 -8.71 -13.49
N VAL A 266 -27.60 -9.39 -12.74
CA VAL A 266 -27.36 -10.73 -12.18
C VAL A 266 -28.01 -11.79 -13.07
N ARG A 267 -27.33 -12.92 -13.29
CA ARG A 267 -27.90 -14.12 -13.96
C ARG A 267 -29.28 -14.48 -13.38
N PRO A 268 -30.36 -14.47 -14.19
CA PRO A 268 -31.69 -14.88 -13.75
C PRO A 268 -31.74 -16.32 -13.23
N HIS A 269 -32.55 -16.60 -12.22
CA HIS A 269 -32.70 -17.95 -11.67
C HIS A 269 -33.28 -18.91 -12.73
N GLY A 270 -32.63 -20.07 -12.93
CA GLY A 270 -33.05 -21.07 -13.93
C GLY A 270 -32.67 -20.74 -15.39
N SER A 271 -31.91 -19.67 -15.61
CA SER A 271 -31.20 -19.42 -16.87
C SER A 271 -29.83 -20.14 -16.84
N GLY A 272 -29.24 -20.43 -18.00
CA GLY A 272 -28.01 -21.21 -18.08
C GLY A 272 -28.11 -22.43 -18.99
N LEU A 273 -27.18 -22.54 -19.95
CA LEU A 273 -26.90 -23.80 -20.62
C LEU A 273 -25.85 -24.60 -19.83
N PRO A 274 -26.03 -25.92 -19.68
CA PRO A 274 -25.09 -26.76 -18.94
C PRO A 274 -23.73 -26.83 -19.66
N ALA A 275 -22.65 -26.83 -18.86
CA ALA A 275 -21.28 -26.97 -19.35
C ALA A 275 -20.80 -28.43 -19.51
N ASP A 276 -21.68 -29.42 -19.33
CA ASP A 276 -21.31 -30.85 -19.32
C ASP A 276 -20.64 -31.31 -20.61
N TRP A 277 -21.07 -30.80 -21.77
CA TRP A 277 -20.40 -31.05 -23.04
C TRP A 277 -19.11 -30.24 -23.21
N PHE A 278 -19.07 -29.01 -22.71
CA PHE A 278 -17.92 -28.11 -22.84
C PHE A 278 -16.73 -28.62 -22.04
N ASN A 279 -17.00 -29.23 -20.88
CA ASN A 279 -16.01 -29.92 -20.06
C ASN A 279 -15.36 -31.14 -20.74
N LEU A 280 -15.95 -31.66 -21.83
CA LEU A 280 -15.30 -32.68 -22.67
C LEU A 280 -14.27 -32.09 -23.62
N VAL A 281 -14.39 -30.79 -23.90
CA VAL A 281 -13.60 -30.05 -24.87
C VAL A 281 -12.49 -29.26 -24.17
N TYR A 282 -12.80 -28.61 -23.05
CA TYR A 282 -11.89 -27.77 -22.28
C TYR A 282 -12.03 -28.03 -20.78
N ALA A 283 -10.90 -28.08 -20.06
CA ALA A 283 -10.90 -27.94 -18.61
C ALA A 283 -11.00 -26.45 -18.28
N ASP A 284 -11.72 -26.08 -17.21
CA ASP A 284 -11.82 -24.69 -16.75
C ASP A 284 -10.73 -24.42 -15.71
N ASP A 285 -9.53 -24.03 -16.16
CA ASP A 285 -8.40 -23.63 -15.31
C ASP A 285 -7.72 -22.33 -15.81
N GLU A 286 -6.99 -21.66 -14.91
CA GLU A 286 -6.36 -20.36 -15.18
C GLU A 286 -5.24 -20.45 -16.24
N ASP A 287 -4.73 -21.66 -16.49
CA ASP A 287 -3.72 -22.00 -17.50
C ASP A 287 -4.32 -22.69 -18.75
N SER A 288 -5.64 -22.59 -18.96
CA SER A 288 -6.32 -23.24 -20.08
C SER A 288 -5.81 -22.72 -21.43
N PRO A 289 -5.53 -23.61 -22.40
CA PRO A 289 -5.09 -23.18 -23.72
C PRO A 289 -6.20 -22.40 -24.45
N PRO A 290 -5.83 -21.56 -25.43
CA PRO A 290 -6.80 -20.80 -26.22
C PRO A 290 -7.74 -21.73 -26.97
N TYR A 291 -8.94 -21.23 -27.25
CA TYR A 291 -9.92 -22.00 -28.00
C TYR A 291 -10.78 -21.16 -28.92
N SER A 292 -11.30 -21.81 -29.96
CA SER A 292 -12.36 -21.26 -30.81
C SER A 292 -13.50 -22.25 -30.99
N ILE A 293 -14.73 -21.74 -30.96
CA ILE A 293 -15.95 -22.47 -31.30
C ILE A 293 -16.69 -21.67 -32.36
N THR A 294 -16.88 -22.28 -33.53
CA THR A 294 -17.62 -21.67 -34.65
C THR A 294 -18.85 -22.50 -34.97
N LEU A 295 -20.03 -21.91 -34.87
CA LEU A 295 -21.29 -22.50 -35.29
C LEU A 295 -21.63 -21.98 -36.68
N VAL A 296 -21.84 -22.87 -37.65
CA VAL A 296 -22.27 -22.51 -39.01
C VAL A 296 -23.53 -23.24 -39.40
N ARG A 297 -24.52 -22.51 -39.93
CA ARG A 297 -25.85 -23.05 -40.22
C ARG A 297 -25.91 -23.70 -41.60
N GLY A 298 -26.61 -24.83 -41.69
CA GLY A 298 -27.10 -25.41 -42.95
C GLY A 298 -26.02 -25.95 -43.89
N ILE A 299 -24.79 -26.15 -43.40
CA ILE A 299 -23.69 -26.71 -44.17
C ILE A 299 -23.26 -28.07 -43.61
N SER A 300 -22.50 -28.84 -44.40
CA SER A 300 -21.92 -30.10 -43.93
C SER A 300 -20.59 -29.87 -43.19
N ALA A 301 -20.18 -30.83 -42.35
CA ALA A 301 -18.88 -30.79 -41.69
C ALA A 301 -17.69 -30.70 -42.67
N GLY A 302 -17.77 -31.39 -43.82
CA GLY A 302 -16.73 -31.30 -44.86
C GLY A 302 -16.67 -29.92 -45.50
N GLU A 303 -17.82 -29.29 -45.74
CA GLU A 303 -17.87 -27.91 -46.23
C GLU A 303 -17.33 -26.91 -45.20
N ALA A 304 -17.65 -27.11 -43.92
CA ALA A 304 -17.11 -26.27 -42.84
C ALA A 304 -15.57 -26.35 -42.80
N LEU A 305 -14.99 -27.56 -42.88
CA LEU A 305 -13.54 -27.75 -42.94
C LEU A 305 -12.94 -27.11 -44.20
N SER A 306 -13.59 -27.23 -45.36
CA SER A 306 -13.14 -26.58 -46.60
C SER A 306 -13.14 -25.05 -46.51
N ARG A 307 -14.13 -24.45 -45.83
CA ARG A 307 -14.17 -22.99 -45.59
C ARG A 307 -13.08 -22.51 -44.63
N LEU A 308 -12.53 -23.41 -43.82
CA LEU A 308 -11.36 -23.17 -42.96
C LEU A 308 -10.04 -23.50 -43.67
N GLU A 309 -10.08 -23.74 -44.98
CA GLU A 309 -8.91 -24.04 -45.82
C GLU A 309 -8.18 -25.33 -45.43
N VAL A 310 -8.89 -26.28 -44.81
CA VAL A 310 -8.34 -27.60 -44.48
C VAL A 310 -8.25 -28.46 -45.75
N GLU A 311 -7.07 -29.01 -46.03
CA GLU A 311 -6.84 -29.92 -47.16
C GLU A 311 -7.57 -31.25 -46.96
N ASP A 312 -8.20 -31.78 -48.02
CA ASP A 312 -9.02 -33.00 -47.97
C ASP A 312 -8.27 -34.24 -47.45
N ASP A 313 -6.96 -34.33 -47.70
CA ASP A 313 -6.11 -35.44 -47.24
C ASP A 313 -5.76 -35.36 -45.75
N ARG A 314 -6.02 -34.21 -45.12
CA ARG A 314 -5.89 -33.96 -43.67
C ARG A 314 -7.20 -34.20 -42.91
N VAL A 315 -8.28 -34.54 -43.59
CA VAL A 315 -9.59 -34.81 -42.97
C VAL A 315 -9.74 -36.29 -42.68
N ALA A 316 -9.96 -36.62 -41.41
CA ALA A 316 -10.17 -38.01 -40.97
C ALA A 316 -11.26 -38.12 -39.88
N PRO A 317 -12.02 -39.23 -39.84
CA PRO A 317 -12.94 -39.50 -38.73
C PRO A 317 -12.18 -39.81 -37.44
N MET A 318 -12.31 -38.94 -36.43
CA MET A 318 -11.64 -39.07 -35.12
C MET A 318 -12.64 -38.83 -33.97
N THR A 319 -12.37 -39.42 -32.82
CA THR A 319 -13.06 -39.05 -31.58
C THR A 319 -12.43 -37.80 -30.97
N LEU A 320 -13.19 -37.02 -30.19
CA LEU A 320 -12.67 -35.83 -29.50
C LEU A 320 -11.47 -36.18 -28.58
N ARG A 321 -11.51 -37.35 -27.94
CA ARG A 321 -10.41 -37.85 -27.10
C ARG A 321 -9.16 -38.17 -27.92
N GLU A 322 -9.29 -38.86 -29.04
CA GLU A 322 -8.16 -39.15 -29.94
C GLU A 322 -7.49 -37.84 -30.39
N LEU A 323 -8.27 -36.81 -30.69
CA LEU A 323 -7.76 -35.49 -31.09
C LEU A 323 -7.05 -34.77 -29.92
N GLY A 324 -7.63 -34.79 -28.72
CA GLY A 324 -7.06 -34.18 -27.52
C GLY A 324 -5.75 -34.84 -27.06
N ASP A 325 -5.65 -36.17 -27.15
CA ASP A 325 -4.45 -36.95 -26.77
C ASP A 325 -3.28 -36.76 -27.75
N THR A 326 -3.50 -36.14 -28.92
CA THR A 326 -2.44 -35.89 -29.91
C THR A 326 -1.62 -34.67 -29.48
N SER A 327 -0.38 -34.92 -29.00
CA SER A 327 0.54 -33.92 -28.46
C SER A 327 1.21 -33.05 -29.55
N THR A 328 1.06 -31.71 -29.47
CA THR A 328 2.11 -30.66 -29.47
C THR A 328 1.55 -29.28 -29.88
N GLY A 329 2.06 -28.21 -29.26
CA GLY A 329 1.58 -26.81 -29.39
C GLY A 329 1.87 -26.11 -30.73
N GLU A 330 2.18 -26.85 -31.79
CA GLU A 330 2.43 -26.32 -33.14
C GLU A 330 1.44 -26.88 -34.18
N GLN A 331 0.36 -27.54 -33.75
CA GLN A 331 -0.65 -28.11 -34.63
C GLN A 331 -2.04 -27.53 -34.36
N GLN A 332 -2.67 -27.04 -35.42
CA GLN A 332 -4.08 -26.69 -35.45
C GLN A 332 -4.92 -27.97 -35.46
N ARG A 333 -5.80 -28.10 -34.46
CA ARG A 333 -6.62 -29.30 -34.26
C ARG A 333 -8.09 -28.91 -34.32
N ILE A 334 -8.81 -29.47 -35.28
CA ILE A 334 -10.20 -29.13 -35.55
C ILE A 334 -11.07 -30.36 -35.37
N PHE A 335 -12.09 -30.24 -34.53
CA PHE A 335 -13.16 -31.21 -34.38
C PHE A 335 -14.46 -30.62 -34.91
N THR A 336 -15.28 -31.42 -35.61
CA THR A 336 -16.63 -31.01 -36.02
C THR A 336 -17.69 -31.84 -35.32
N ALA A 337 -18.83 -31.24 -35.01
CA ALA A 337 -20.01 -31.92 -34.49
C ALA A 337 -21.27 -31.38 -35.16
N GLN A 338 -22.14 -32.27 -35.62
CA GLN A 338 -23.46 -31.87 -36.10
C GLN A 338 -24.41 -31.67 -34.91
N ILE A 339 -25.04 -30.50 -34.82
CA ILE A 339 -25.99 -30.12 -33.80
C ILE A 339 -27.22 -29.54 -34.49
N ASP A 340 -28.26 -30.34 -34.64
CA ASP A 340 -29.45 -30.00 -35.42
C ASP A 340 -29.07 -29.55 -36.85
N ASP A 341 -29.48 -28.35 -37.27
CA ASP A 341 -29.19 -27.73 -38.57
C ASP A 341 -27.86 -26.93 -38.57
N TRP A 342 -27.00 -27.14 -37.55
CA TRP A 342 -25.73 -26.44 -37.40
C TRP A 342 -24.56 -27.42 -37.33
N VAL A 343 -23.44 -27.01 -37.91
CA VAL A 343 -22.13 -27.63 -37.64
C VAL A 343 -21.42 -26.77 -36.62
N MET A 344 -21.03 -27.39 -35.51
CA MET A 344 -20.09 -26.82 -34.56
C MET A 344 -18.68 -27.25 -34.94
N VAL A 345 -17.82 -26.27 -35.19
CA VAL A 345 -16.38 -26.45 -35.36
C VAL A 345 -15.72 -26.03 -34.06
N VAL A 346 -14.91 -26.92 -33.49
CA VAL A 346 -14.11 -26.69 -32.30
C VAL A 346 -12.64 -26.68 -32.71
N GLY A 347 -11.98 -25.54 -32.56
CA GLY A 347 -10.53 -25.41 -32.68
C GLY A 347 -9.88 -25.55 -31.31
N LEU A 348 -9.20 -26.67 -31.07
CA LEU A 348 -8.41 -26.90 -29.87
C LEU A 348 -7.05 -26.19 -30.02
N ASP A 349 -6.66 -25.39 -29.03
CA ASP A 349 -5.42 -24.60 -28.99
C ASP A 349 -5.26 -23.64 -30.20
N ALA A 350 -6.37 -23.16 -30.76
CA ALA A 350 -6.35 -22.37 -31.98
C ALA A 350 -7.53 -21.38 -32.09
N MET A 351 -7.26 -20.20 -32.67
CA MET A 351 -8.25 -19.13 -32.92
C MET A 351 -8.87 -19.15 -34.32
N VAL A 352 -8.87 -20.32 -34.99
CA VAL A 352 -9.23 -20.48 -36.42
C VAL A 352 -10.56 -19.83 -36.80
N GLY A 353 -11.54 -19.93 -35.92
CA GLY A 353 -12.88 -19.40 -36.17
C GLY A 353 -12.95 -17.88 -36.26
N ALA A 354 -12.10 -17.17 -35.52
CA ALA A 354 -12.17 -15.71 -35.41
C ALA A 354 -11.76 -15.06 -36.73
N ASP A 355 -10.65 -15.50 -37.31
CA ASP A 355 -10.14 -15.03 -38.59
C ASP A 355 -11.05 -15.40 -39.78
N GLN A 356 -11.79 -16.51 -39.65
CA GLN A 356 -12.58 -17.09 -40.74
C GLN A 356 -14.08 -16.80 -40.65
N LEU A 357 -14.53 -15.93 -39.73
CA LEU A 357 -15.95 -15.63 -39.52
C LEU A 357 -16.69 -15.21 -40.81
N VAL A 358 -16.08 -14.34 -41.61
CA VAL A 358 -16.66 -13.86 -42.86
C VAL A 358 -16.75 -14.97 -43.92
N PRO A 359 -15.67 -15.70 -44.28
CA PRO A 359 -15.75 -16.86 -45.15
C PRO A 359 -16.76 -17.92 -44.67
N MET A 360 -16.77 -18.22 -43.38
CA MET A 360 -17.65 -19.21 -42.76
C MET A 360 -19.13 -18.86 -42.89
N SER A 361 -19.50 -17.58 -42.88
CA SER A 361 -20.90 -17.14 -42.98
C SER A 361 -21.44 -16.99 -44.41
N ARG A 362 -20.62 -17.09 -45.47
CA ARG A 362 -21.08 -16.87 -46.87
C ARG A 362 -22.24 -17.78 -47.26
N GLY A 363 -23.33 -17.22 -47.78
CA GLY A 363 -24.55 -17.94 -48.15
C GLY A 363 -25.35 -18.50 -46.97
N THR A 364 -24.98 -18.15 -45.73
CA THR A 364 -25.61 -18.66 -44.50
C THR A 364 -25.37 -17.68 -43.33
N GLN A 365 -25.23 -18.17 -42.10
CA GLN A 365 -24.80 -17.41 -40.94
C GLN A 365 -23.79 -18.22 -40.13
N ALA A 366 -22.87 -17.51 -39.49
CA ALA A 366 -21.87 -18.09 -38.59
C ALA A 366 -21.72 -17.26 -37.32
N VAL A 367 -21.51 -17.94 -36.20
CA VAL A 367 -21.21 -17.33 -34.91
C VAL A 367 -19.93 -17.95 -34.39
N VAL A 368 -18.96 -17.11 -34.04
CA VAL A 368 -17.69 -17.54 -33.43
C VAL A 368 -17.58 -17.00 -32.02
N CYS A 369 -17.05 -17.81 -31.11
CA CYS A 369 -16.67 -17.38 -29.77
C CYS A 369 -15.41 -18.11 -29.32
N GLY A 370 -14.72 -17.58 -28.32
CA GLY A 370 -13.56 -18.25 -27.76
C GLY A 370 -12.80 -17.41 -26.74
N ARG A 371 -11.61 -17.91 -26.41
CA ARG A 371 -10.62 -17.27 -25.56
C ARG A 371 -9.26 -17.29 -26.27
N ASP A 372 -8.54 -16.17 -26.24
CA ASP A 372 -7.22 -16.07 -26.86
C ASP A 372 -6.08 -16.46 -25.89
N HIS A 373 -4.82 -16.21 -26.30
CA HIS A 373 -3.63 -16.56 -25.53
C HIS A 373 -3.41 -15.66 -24.30
N ASP A 374 -3.99 -14.46 -24.29
CA ASP A 374 -3.91 -13.51 -23.19
C ASP A 374 -5.04 -13.74 -22.17
N GLY A 375 -5.94 -14.67 -22.45
CA GLY A 375 -7.10 -15.01 -21.62
C GLY A 375 -8.34 -14.19 -21.94
N GLU A 376 -8.26 -13.31 -22.95
CA GLU A 376 -9.32 -12.42 -23.34
C GLU A 376 -10.40 -13.16 -24.14
N SER A 377 -11.66 -12.81 -23.84
CA SER A 377 -12.82 -13.44 -24.47
C SER A 377 -13.24 -12.70 -25.72
N TYR A 378 -13.69 -13.45 -26.73
CA TYR A 378 -14.20 -12.88 -27.96
C TYR A 378 -15.50 -13.50 -28.46
N LEU A 379 -16.23 -12.73 -29.25
CA LEU A 379 -17.49 -13.15 -29.87
C LEU A 379 -17.72 -12.38 -31.18
N GLY A 380 -18.07 -13.08 -32.24
CA GLY A 380 -18.44 -12.48 -33.51
C GLY A 380 -19.64 -13.17 -34.16
N TRP A 381 -20.51 -12.40 -34.79
CA TRP A 381 -21.66 -12.91 -35.54
C TRP A 381 -21.69 -12.30 -36.93
N ALA A 382 -21.77 -13.14 -37.96
CA ALA A 382 -21.88 -12.72 -39.35
C ALA A 382 -23.00 -13.45 -40.09
N VAL A 383 -23.61 -12.75 -41.04
CA VAL A 383 -24.67 -13.27 -41.92
C VAL A 383 -24.27 -12.97 -43.36
N ASP A 384 -24.23 -14.00 -44.20
CA ASP A 384 -23.89 -13.93 -45.62
C ASP A 384 -22.57 -13.17 -45.91
N GLY A 385 -21.54 -13.42 -45.10
CA GLY A 385 -20.25 -12.75 -45.22
C GLY A 385 -20.20 -11.31 -44.70
N ILE A 386 -21.28 -10.81 -44.09
CA ILE A 386 -21.36 -9.47 -43.51
C ILE A 386 -21.35 -9.58 -41.98
N PRO A 387 -20.34 -9.00 -41.29
CA PRO A 387 -20.34 -8.96 -39.84
C PRO A 387 -21.51 -8.14 -39.28
N SER A 388 -22.33 -8.76 -38.45
CA SER A 388 -23.45 -8.11 -37.76
C SER A 388 -22.99 -7.45 -36.47
N ALA A 389 -22.22 -8.15 -35.64
CA ALA A 389 -21.67 -7.63 -34.38
C ALA A 389 -20.36 -8.35 -34.05
N ILE A 390 -19.36 -7.60 -33.59
CA ILE A 390 -18.02 -8.11 -33.31
C ILE A 390 -17.47 -7.54 -32.00
N TYR A 391 -17.03 -8.43 -31.12
CA TYR A 391 -16.37 -8.16 -29.85
C TYR A 391 -14.97 -8.78 -29.86
N TRP A 392 -13.95 -8.00 -30.23
CA TRP A 392 -12.53 -8.35 -30.17
C TRP A 392 -11.86 -7.50 -29.10
N ASP A 393 -11.29 -8.09 -28.04
CA ASP A 393 -10.61 -7.34 -26.97
C ASP A 393 -11.47 -6.16 -26.45
N ASP A 394 -12.76 -6.44 -26.24
CA ASP A 394 -13.78 -5.42 -25.96
C ASP A 394 -14.50 -5.72 -24.65
N GLU A 395 -14.25 -4.88 -23.65
CA GLU A 395 -14.95 -4.89 -22.35
C GLU A 395 -16.48 -4.79 -22.51
N ALA A 396 -16.99 -4.35 -23.68
CA ALA A 396 -18.42 -4.32 -23.98
C ALA A 396 -19.06 -5.71 -23.91
N LEU A 397 -18.34 -6.78 -24.26
CA LEU A 397 -18.84 -8.16 -24.16
C LEU A 397 -19.12 -8.53 -22.69
N GLU A 398 -18.19 -8.17 -21.81
CA GLU A 398 -18.33 -8.41 -20.37
C GLU A 398 -19.39 -7.52 -19.72
N ARG A 399 -19.53 -6.29 -20.20
CA ARG A 399 -20.50 -5.29 -19.71
C ARG A 399 -21.91 -5.48 -20.24
N GLY A 400 -22.10 -6.32 -21.26
CA GLY A 400 -23.39 -6.49 -21.92
C GLY A 400 -23.79 -5.30 -22.79
N GLU A 401 -22.81 -4.59 -23.35
CA GLU A 401 -22.95 -3.38 -24.17
C GLU A 401 -22.93 -3.71 -25.68
N PRO A 402 -23.39 -2.79 -26.56
CA PRO A 402 -23.26 -2.98 -28.01
C PRO A 402 -21.80 -3.14 -28.45
N ALA A 403 -21.59 -3.94 -29.49
CA ALA A 403 -20.28 -4.18 -30.10
C ALA A 403 -19.64 -2.89 -30.64
N ALA A 404 -18.30 -2.80 -30.63
CA ALA A 404 -17.59 -1.72 -31.30
C ALA A 404 -17.72 -1.76 -32.84
N GLU A 405 -17.88 -2.97 -33.41
CA GLU A 405 -17.86 -3.21 -34.86
C GLU A 405 -19.06 -4.05 -35.35
N GLY A 406 -19.44 -3.85 -36.62
CA GLY A 406 -20.52 -4.56 -37.31
C GLY A 406 -21.69 -3.67 -37.75
N GLU A 407 -22.53 -4.17 -38.67
CA GLU A 407 -23.70 -3.44 -39.20
C GLU A 407 -24.87 -3.32 -38.19
N GLN A 408 -24.90 -4.20 -37.18
CA GLN A 408 -25.91 -4.21 -36.12
C GLN A 408 -25.24 -4.40 -34.74
N PRO A 409 -24.56 -3.37 -34.22
CA PRO A 409 -23.79 -3.44 -32.96
C PRO A 409 -24.55 -3.98 -31.75
N ASP A 410 -25.87 -3.76 -31.69
CA ASP A 410 -26.74 -4.15 -30.58
C ASP A 410 -27.36 -5.55 -30.75
N ALA A 411 -27.11 -6.25 -31.85
CA ALA A 411 -27.78 -7.51 -32.19
C ALA A 411 -27.54 -8.64 -31.16
N VAL A 412 -26.41 -8.58 -30.43
CA VAL A 412 -26.03 -9.59 -29.44
C VAL A 412 -26.56 -9.26 -28.03
N VAL A 413 -26.80 -7.99 -27.73
CA VAL A 413 -27.20 -7.50 -26.40
C VAL A 413 -28.44 -8.22 -25.83
N PRO A 414 -29.50 -8.56 -26.60
CA PRO A 414 -30.63 -9.32 -26.09
C PRO A 414 -30.26 -10.70 -25.51
N PHE A 415 -29.26 -11.37 -26.09
CA PHE A 415 -28.78 -12.67 -25.62
C PHE A 415 -27.96 -12.52 -24.34
N MET A 416 -27.10 -11.51 -24.26
CA MET A 416 -26.34 -11.17 -23.04
C MET A 416 -27.27 -10.90 -21.85
N ARG A 417 -28.36 -10.16 -22.09
CA ARG A 417 -29.41 -9.91 -21.08
C ARG A 417 -30.11 -11.19 -20.61
N THR A 418 -30.23 -12.19 -21.48
CA THR A 418 -30.87 -13.48 -21.15
C THR A 418 -30.07 -14.26 -20.10
N ILE A 419 -28.74 -14.18 -20.17
CA ILE A 419 -27.83 -14.88 -19.24
C ILE A 419 -27.35 -14.00 -18.09
N GLY A 420 -27.69 -12.70 -18.10
CA GLY A 420 -27.35 -11.74 -17.06
C GLY A 420 -25.86 -11.39 -17.02
N LEU A 421 -25.23 -11.23 -18.18
CA LEU A 421 -23.87 -10.69 -18.31
C LEU A 421 -23.81 -9.31 -17.65
N GLY A 422 -23.03 -9.21 -16.57
CA GLY A 422 -22.98 -8.06 -15.69
C GLY A 422 -22.32 -8.39 -14.36
N ARG A 423 -22.86 -9.33 -13.58
CA ARG A 423 -22.25 -9.76 -12.31
C ARG A 423 -21.82 -11.21 -12.47
N TYR A 424 -20.51 -11.45 -12.67
CA TYR A 424 -19.95 -12.78 -12.39
C TYR A 424 -20.31 -13.07 -10.94
N ARG A 425 -21.02 -14.18 -10.70
CA ARG A 425 -21.30 -14.53 -9.32
C ARG A 425 -19.97 -15.00 -8.77
N ASP A 426 -19.51 -14.38 -7.71
CA ASP A 426 -18.52 -15.00 -6.84
C ASP A 426 -19.22 -16.14 -6.07
N THR A 427 -19.68 -17.14 -6.82
CA THR A 427 -20.33 -18.34 -6.31
C THR A 427 -19.78 -19.52 -7.08
N ASP A 428 -19.35 -20.55 -6.37
CA ASP A 428 -18.90 -21.85 -6.91
C ASP A 428 -19.91 -22.53 -7.87
N ASP A 429 -21.13 -21.99 -8.01
CA ASP A 429 -22.18 -22.44 -8.94
C ASP A 429 -21.86 -22.15 -10.42
N ASP A 430 -21.05 -21.13 -10.74
CA ASP A 430 -20.80 -20.68 -12.12
C ASP A 430 -20.06 -21.75 -12.96
N ARG A 431 -19.36 -22.70 -12.31
CA ARG A 431 -18.71 -23.86 -12.96
C ARG A 431 -19.68 -24.87 -13.58
N HIS A 432 -20.99 -24.71 -13.37
CA HIS A 432 -22.01 -25.58 -13.96
C HIS A 432 -22.57 -25.04 -15.30
N PHE A 433 -22.27 -23.79 -15.65
CA PHE A 433 -22.79 -23.12 -16.84
C PHE A 433 -21.69 -22.82 -17.85
N LEU A 434 -22.07 -22.68 -19.12
CA LEU A 434 -21.13 -22.31 -20.17
C LEU A 434 -20.51 -20.93 -19.91
N PRO A 435 -19.23 -20.72 -20.31
CA PRO A 435 -18.66 -19.38 -20.37
C PRO A 435 -19.56 -18.45 -21.18
N PRO A 436 -19.73 -17.17 -20.78
CA PRO A 436 -20.70 -16.28 -21.41
C PRO A 436 -20.61 -16.18 -22.94
N PRO A 437 -19.41 -16.06 -23.57
CA PRO A 437 -19.31 -16.03 -25.04
C PRO A 437 -19.87 -17.29 -25.70
N VAL A 438 -19.60 -18.46 -25.10
CA VAL A 438 -20.05 -19.76 -25.60
C VAL A 438 -21.56 -19.91 -25.43
N GLU A 439 -22.09 -19.48 -24.28
CA GLU A 439 -23.53 -19.50 -24.03
C GLU A 439 -24.29 -18.58 -24.99
N VAL A 440 -23.79 -17.35 -25.20
CA VAL A 440 -24.36 -16.39 -26.14
C VAL A 440 -24.31 -16.95 -27.57
N ALA A 441 -23.20 -17.56 -28.00
CA ALA A 441 -23.10 -18.17 -29.32
C ALA A 441 -24.14 -19.29 -29.53
N CYS A 442 -24.34 -20.14 -28.52
CA CYS A 442 -25.38 -21.17 -28.55
C CYS A 442 -26.80 -20.57 -28.62
N LEU A 443 -27.05 -19.47 -27.91
CA LEU A 443 -28.34 -18.77 -27.93
C LEU A 443 -28.62 -18.09 -29.28
N ILE A 444 -27.63 -17.46 -29.91
CA ILE A 444 -27.76 -16.90 -31.26
C ILE A 444 -28.10 -17.99 -32.26
N ALA A 445 -27.39 -19.13 -32.20
CA ALA A 445 -27.64 -20.27 -33.09
C ALA A 445 -28.92 -21.03 -32.75
N GLY A 446 -29.49 -20.83 -31.56
CA GLY A 446 -30.67 -21.55 -31.08
C GLY A 446 -30.41 -23.03 -30.79
N VAL A 447 -29.17 -23.41 -30.47
CA VAL A 447 -28.75 -24.80 -30.28
C VAL A 447 -28.59 -25.15 -28.81
N ARG A 448 -28.72 -26.45 -28.49
CA ARG A 448 -28.41 -26.99 -27.15
C ARG A 448 -27.46 -28.17 -27.30
N PRO A 449 -26.14 -27.93 -27.33
CA PRO A 449 -25.15 -29.00 -27.37
C PRO A 449 -25.29 -29.92 -26.15
N ARG A 450 -24.95 -31.20 -26.33
CA ARG A 450 -25.02 -32.23 -25.30
C ARG A 450 -23.88 -33.22 -25.53
N PRO A 451 -23.41 -33.95 -24.51
CA PRO A 451 -22.34 -34.94 -24.64
C PRO A 451 -22.54 -35.94 -25.79
N GLN A 452 -23.79 -36.29 -26.13
CA GLN A 452 -24.08 -37.23 -27.22
C GLN A 452 -23.69 -36.69 -28.61
N HIS A 453 -23.71 -35.37 -28.82
CA HIS A 453 -23.29 -34.77 -30.10
C HIS A 453 -21.78 -34.91 -30.34
N PHE A 454 -20.99 -35.10 -29.27
CA PHE A 454 -19.54 -35.26 -29.33
C PHE A 454 -19.09 -36.71 -29.21
N ALA A 455 -20.04 -37.64 -29.04
CA ALA A 455 -19.76 -39.07 -28.92
C ALA A 455 -19.44 -39.67 -30.29
N GLY A 456 -18.53 -40.66 -30.33
CA GLY A 456 -18.16 -41.35 -31.55
C GLY A 456 -17.14 -40.59 -32.41
N LYS A 457 -17.01 -41.01 -33.67
CA LYS A 457 -16.05 -40.44 -34.63
C LYS A 457 -16.73 -39.39 -35.50
N HIS A 458 -16.10 -38.24 -35.63
CA HIS A 458 -16.55 -37.12 -36.45
C HIS A 458 -15.44 -36.65 -37.38
N LEU A 459 -15.80 -35.96 -38.46
CA LEU A 459 -14.80 -35.37 -39.36
C LEU A 459 -13.96 -34.37 -38.58
N SER A 460 -12.66 -34.61 -38.57
CA SER A 460 -11.69 -33.85 -37.79
C SER A 460 -10.42 -33.63 -38.63
N SER A 461 -9.57 -32.71 -38.21
CA SER A 461 -8.29 -32.46 -38.86
C SER A 461 -7.19 -32.11 -37.87
N ILE A 462 -5.96 -32.45 -38.26
CA ILE A 462 -4.72 -32.05 -37.60
C ILE A 462 -3.79 -31.50 -38.69
N SER A 463 -3.49 -30.21 -38.63
CA SER A 463 -2.59 -29.49 -39.53
C SER A 463 -1.49 -28.80 -38.71
N SER A 464 -0.28 -28.70 -39.25
CA SER A 464 0.73 -27.77 -38.73
C SER A 464 0.38 -26.35 -39.19
N TRP A 465 0.63 -25.35 -38.35
CA TRP A 465 0.48 -23.93 -38.72
C TRP A 465 1.26 -23.56 -39.98
#